data_AF-A0AA42KH78-F1
#
_entry.id   AF-A0AA42KH78-F1
#
_cell.length_a   1.000
_cell.length_b   1.000
_cell.length_c   1.000
_cell.angle_alpha   90.00
_cell.angle_beta   90.00
_cell.angle_gamma   90.00
#
_symmetry.space_group_name_H-M   'P 1'
#
loop_
_entity.id
_entity.type
_entity.pdbx_description
1 polymer ?
#
loop_
_entity_poly.entity_id
_entity_poly.type
_entity_poly.pdbx_seq_one_letter_code
_entity_poly.pdbx_strand_id
1 'polypeptide(L)'
;MTANDERQQLKAMLQGAGLKVSLVRLKILEVLQRNGKGLRSRELHGFLLLADEQISVLSVRQVLSRLCACGLVERDEQGLYRLLPARPQVGSVALAG
;
A
#
# COMPACT_ATOMS: atom_id res chain seq x y z
N MET A 1 6.04 -20.04 3.62
CA MET A 1 6.55 -18.83 2.94
C MET A 1 7.12 -17.92 4.01
N THR A 2 8.38 -17.56 3.88
CA THR A 2 9.15 -16.84 4.90
C THR A 2 8.83 -15.35 4.87
N ALA A 3 8.95 -14.64 6.00
CA ALA A 3 8.70 -13.19 6.08
C ALA A 3 9.54 -12.35 5.09
N ASN A 4 10.66 -12.90 4.63
CA ASN A 4 11.50 -12.30 3.60
C ASN A 4 10.84 -12.32 2.20
N ASP A 5 10.05 -13.36 1.90
CA ASP A 5 9.32 -13.50 0.63
C ASP A 5 8.20 -12.45 0.52
N GLU A 6 7.50 -12.20 1.63
CA GLU A 6 6.43 -11.19 1.70
C GLU A 6 6.98 -9.80 1.40
N ARG A 7 8.10 -9.43 2.03
CA ARG A 7 8.75 -8.14 1.80
C ARG A 7 9.23 -8.01 0.36
N GLN A 8 9.76 -9.08 -0.23
CA GLN A 8 10.19 -9.07 -1.62
C GLN A 8 9.01 -8.92 -2.59
N GLN A 9 7.87 -9.56 -2.30
CA GLN A 9 6.62 -9.39 -3.03
C GLN A 9 6.13 -7.93 -2.98
N LEU A 10 6.16 -7.29 -1.81
CA LEU A 10 5.75 -5.89 -1.68
C LEU A 10 6.66 -4.94 -2.47
N LYS A 11 7.97 -5.21 -2.52
CA LYS A 11 8.88 -4.45 -3.40
C LYS A 11 8.52 -4.64 -4.87
N ALA A 12 8.25 -5.87 -5.30
CA ALA A 12 7.86 -6.17 -6.66
C ALA A 12 6.56 -5.47 -7.04
N MET A 13 5.58 -5.40 -6.11
CA MET A 13 4.34 -4.64 -6.30
C MET A 13 4.60 -3.14 -6.50
N LEU A 14 5.46 -2.53 -5.69
CA LEU A 14 5.84 -1.12 -5.85
C LEU A 14 6.54 -0.89 -7.20
N GLN A 15 7.47 -1.77 -7.58
CA GLN A 15 8.18 -1.68 -8.85
C GLN A 15 7.23 -1.85 -10.05
N GLY A 16 6.33 -2.83 -10.01
CA GLY A 16 5.33 -3.07 -11.04
C GLY A 16 4.34 -1.90 -11.20
N ALA A 17 4.06 -1.19 -10.11
CA ALA A 17 3.25 0.03 -10.12
C ALA A 17 4.02 1.29 -10.58
N GLY A 18 5.30 1.18 -10.96
CA GLY A 18 6.14 2.31 -11.35
C GLY A 18 6.52 3.24 -10.19
N LEU A 19 6.35 2.79 -8.94
CA LEU A 19 6.66 3.56 -7.75
C LEU A 19 8.08 3.26 -7.26
N LYS A 20 8.84 4.32 -6.95
CA LYS A 20 10.13 4.18 -6.26
C LYS A 20 9.94 3.41 -4.94
N VAL A 21 10.70 2.33 -4.77
CA VAL A 21 10.75 1.54 -3.55
C VAL A 21 11.40 2.39 -2.46
N SER A 22 10.60 2.80 -1.49
CA SER A 22 11.04 3.61 -0.35
C SER A 22 10.58 2.93 0.93
N LEU A 23 11.32 3.15 2.02
CA LEU A 23 11.12 2.50 3.30
C LEU A 23 9.72 2.80 3.89
N VAL A 24 9.26 4.05 3.76
CA VAL A 24 7.90 4.48 4.14
C VAL A 24 6.81 3.73 3.38
N ARG A 25 6.91 3.67 2.04
CA ARG A 25 5.91 3.00 1.20
C ARG A 25 5.83 1.53 1.52
N LEU A 26 6.99 0.91 1.69
CA LEU A 26 7.10 -0.50 2.00
C LEU A 26 6.53 -0.81 3.39
N LYS A 27 6.84 0.00 4.42
CA LYS A 27 6.23 -0.10 5.75
C LYS A 27 4.70 0.05 5.71
N ILE A 28 4.17 1.02 4.95
CA ILE A 28 2.71 1.19 4.81
C ILE A 28 2.08 -0.08 4.23
N LEU A 29 2.68 -0.65 3.19
CA LEU A 29 2.16 -1.89 2.59
C LEU A 29 2.29 -3.09 3.56
N GLU A 30 3.40 -3.23 4.29
CA GLU A 30 3.56 -4.28 5.32
C GLU A 30 2.50 -4.18 6.41
N VAL A 31 2.24 -2.97 6.91
CA VAL A 31 1.24 -2.73 7.96
C VAL A 31 -0.16 -3.05 7.43
N LEU A 32 -0.48 -2.66 6.20
CA LEU A 32 -1.75 -2.97 5.55
C LEU A 32 -1.90 -4.47 5.25
N GLN A 33 -0.83 -5.14 4.83
CA GLN A 33 -0.83 -6.58 4.58
C GLN A 33 -1.13 -7.36 5.87
N ARG A 34 -0.51 -6.95 6.98
CA ARG A 34 -0.78 -7.53 8.31
C ARG A 34 -2.19 -7.21 8.80
N ASN A 35 -2.74 -6.06 8.40
CA ASN A 35 -4.07 -5.60 8.77
C ASN A 35 -5.06 -5.74 7.61
N GLY A 36 -5.38 -6.97 7.23
CA GLY A 36 -6.32 -7.26 6.13
C GLY A 36 -7.74 -6.69 6.28
N LYS A 37 -8.12 -6.22 7.49
CA LYS A 37 -9.39 -5.50 7.72
C LYS A 37 -9.36 -4.04 7.25
N GLY A 38 -8.17 -3.49 7.04
CA GLY A 38 -7.93 -2.10 6.65
C GLY A 38 -7.73 -1.16 7.83
N LEU A 39 -6.99 -0.07 7.59
CA LEU A 39 -6.56 0.88 8.61
C LEU A 39 -6.82 2.33 8.19
N ARG A 40 -7.10 3.21 9.15
CA ARG A 40 -7.20 4.64 8.88
C ARG A 40 -5.81 5.26 8.72
N SER A 41 -5.74 6.42 8.06
CA SER A 41 -4.47 7.15 7.90
C SER A 41 -3.80 7.51 9.22
N ARG A 42 -4.58 7.72 10.29
CA ARG A 42 -4.06 8.01 11.64
C ARG A 42 -3.41 6.78 12.27
N GLU A 43 -4.00 5.62 12.10
CA GLU A 43 -3.46 4.33 12.58
C GLU A 43 -2.12 4.06 11.88
N LEU A 44 -2.11 4.15 10.55
CA LEU A 44 -0.90 3.99 9.73
C LEU A 44 0.22 4.97 10.14
N HIS A 45 -0.15 6.22 10.44
CA HIS A 45 0.81 7.20 10.94
C HIS A 45 1.41 6.79 12.29
N GLY A 46 0.60 6.26 13.21
CA GLY A 46 1.08 5.71 14.48
C GLY A 46 2.08 4.57 14.28
N PHE A 47 1.79 3.63 13.37
CA PHE A 47 2.74 2.55 13.03
C PHE A 47 4.04 3.07 12.41
N LEU A 48 3.98 4.11 11.58
CA LEU A 48 5.17 4.73 10.99
C LEU A 48 6.03 5.45 12.04
N LEU A 49 5.40 6.16 12.99
CA LEU A 49 6.09 6.79 14.12
C LEU A 49 6.80 5.75 15.00
N LEU A 50 6.14 4.63 15.31
CA LEU A 50 6.75 3.53 16.06
C LEU A 50 7.94 2.90 15.34
N ALA A 51 7.99 3.03 14.02
CA ALA A 51 9.08 2.55 13.19
C ALA A 51 10.16 3.61 12.92
N ASP A 52 10.24 4.65 13.76
CA ASP A 52 11.21 5.75 13.72
C ASP A 52 11.15 6.64 12.45
N GLU A 53 10.00 6.65 11.75
CA GLU A 53 9.81 7.57 10.62
C GLU A 53 9.27 8.91 11.12
N GLN A 54 10.09 9.96 11.05
CA GLN A 54 9.71 11.35 11.32
C GLN A 54 8.86 11.93 10.17
N ILE A 55 7.72 11.29 9.88
CA ILE A 55 6.83 11.64 8.78
C ILE A 55 5.53 12.25 9.29
N SER A 56 5.09 13.35 8.67
CA SER A 56 3.82 13.98 9.00
C SER A 56 2.62 13.20 8.46
N VAL A 57 1.48 13.25 9.16
CA VAL A 57 0.20 12.65 8.73
C VAL A 57 -0.19 13.06 7.30
N LEU A 58 0.11 14.30 6.91
CA LEU A 58 -0.11 14.81 5.55
C LEU A 58 0.67 14.00 4.50
N SER A 59 1.94 13.71 4.77
CA SER A 59 2.80 12.95 3.88
C SER A 59 2.34 11.49 3.79
N VAL A 60 1.85 10.90 4.90
CA VAL A 60 1.19 9.58 4.89
C VAL A 60 -0.03 9.58 3.96
N ARG A 61 -0.91 10.59 4.07
CA ARG A 61 -2.06 10.72 3.16
C ARG A 61 -1.66 10.89 1.70
N GLN A 62 -0.61 11.66 1.42
CA GLN A 62 -0.10 11.83 0.05
C GLN A 62 0.44 10.51 -0.51
N VAL A 63 1.17 9.74 0.29
CA VAL A 63 1.65 8.41 -0.10
C VAL A 63 0.47 7.48 -0.34
N LEU A 64 -0.51 7.44 0.56
CA LEU A 64 -1.71 6.63 0.40
C LEU A 64 -2.49 7.00 -0.86
N SER A 65 -2.66 8.30 -1.13
CA SER A 65 -3.33 8.79 -2.34
C SER A 65 -2.60 8.32 -3.61
N ARG A 66 -1.26 8.39 -3.64
CA ARG A 66 -0.46 7.85 -4.75
C ARG A 66 -0.58 6.34 -4.88
N LEU A 67 -0.56 5.61 -3.77
CA LEU A 67 -0.74 4.16 -3.77
C LEU A 67 -2.14 3.76 -4.28
N CYS A 68 -3.17 4.56 -3.95
CA CYS A 68 -4.52 4.39 -4.48
C CYS A 68 -4.58 4.68 -5.98
N ALA A 69 -3.95 5.76 -6.45
CA ALA A 69 -3.87 6.10 -7.86
C ALA A 69 -3.14 5.02 -8.69
N CYS A 70 -2.18 4.32 -8.08
CA CYS A 70 -1.49 3.18 -8.68
C CYS A 70 -2.26 1.84 -8.57
N GLY A 71 -3.41 1.81 -7.89
CA GLY A 71 -4.19 0.57 -7.71
C GLY A 71 -3.54 -0.46 -6.78
N LEU A 72 -2.61 -0.05 -5.92
CA LEU A 72 -2.00 -0.93 -4.91
C LEU A 72 -2.83 -1.02 -3.62
N VAL A 73 -3.56 0.05 -3.32
CA VAL A 73 -4.30 0.22 -2.08
C VAL A 73 -5.67 0.77 -2.45
N GLU A 74 -6.71 0.31 -1.78
CA GLU A 74 -8.04 0.90 -1.91
C GLU A 74 -8.42 1.66 -0.64
N ARG A 75 -9.26 2.68 -0.80
CA ARG A 75 -9.85 3.41 0.32
C ARG A 75 -11.37 3.15 0.30
N ASP A 76 -11.86 2.56 1.38
CA ASP A 76 -13.27 2.29 1.61
C ASP A 76 -14.04 3.58 1.95
N GLU A 77 -15.37 3.56 1.88
CA GLU A 77 -16.26 4.68 2.21
C GLU A 77 -16.09 5.13 3.67
N GLN A 78 -15.74 4.19 4.55
CA GLN A 78 -15.41 4.45 5.96
C GLN A 78 -14.02 5.11 6.16
N GLY A 79 -13.26 5.34 5.08
CA GLY A 79 -11.91 5.89 5.11
C GLY A 79 -10.84 4.91 5.58
N LEU A 80 -11.12 3.60 5.50
CA LEU A 80 -10.18 2.52 5.78
C LEU A 80 -9.38 2.23 4.51
N TYR A 81 -8.06 2.15 4.64
CA TYR A 81 -7.16 1.76 3.56
C TYR A 81 -6.88 0.27 3.65
N ARG A 82 -6.96 -0.44 2.52
CA ARG A 82 -6.68 -1.88 2.42
C ARG A 82 -5.70 -2.16 1.30
N LEU A 83 -4.76 -3.08 1.53
CA LEU A 83 -3.85 -3.54 0.48
C LEU A 83 -4.63 -4.38 -0.52
N LEU A 84 -4.55 -4.03 -1.80
CA LEU A 84 -5.11 -4.86 -2.85
C LEU A 84 -4.13 -6.00 -3.14
N PRO A 85 -4.62 -7.24 -3.34
CA PRO A 85 -3.76 -8.32 -3.79
C PRO A 85 -3.14 -7.90 -5.13
N ALA A 86 -1.86 -8.24 -5.33
CA ALA A 86 -1.19 -8.03 -6.61
C ALA A 86 -2.07 -8.65 -7.69
N ARG A 87 -2.72 -7.80 -8.50
CA ARG A 87 -3.69 -8.25 -9.50
C ARG A 87 -2.95 -9.25 -10.37
N PRO A 88 -3.39 -10.52 -10.50
CA PRO A 88 -2.89 -11.36 -11.56
C PRO A 88 -3.21 -10.58 -12.84
N GLN A 89 -2.20 -10.35 -13.66
CA GLN A 89 -2.28 -9.59 -14.88
C GLN A 89 -3.14 -10.38 -15.87
N VAL A 90 -4.44 -10.47 -15.64
CA VAL A 90 -5.40 -10.96 -16.62
C VAL A 90 -5.55 -9.81 -17.59
N GLY A 91 -5.03 -10.04 -18.79
CA GLY A 91 -4.85 -9.05 -19.83
C GLY A 91 -6.09 -8.19 -20.06
N SER A 92 -5.81 -6.96 -20.45
CA SER A 92 -6.73 -6.07 -21.13
C SER A 92 -7.64 -6.85 -22.08
N VAL A 93 -8.91 -7.01 -21.72
CA VAL A 93 -9.99 -7.17 -22.69
C VAL A 93 -10.82 -5.90 -22.56
N ALA A 94 -10.57 -5.02 -23.51
CA ALA A 94 -11.48 -3.96 -23.89
C ALA A 94 -12.85 -4.58 -24.19
N LEU A 95 -13.88 -4.12 -23.50
CA LEU A 95 -15.26 -4.26 -23.97
C LEU A 95 -15.72 -2.84 -24.30
N ALA A 96 -15.48 -2.48 -25.56
CA ALA A 96 -16.27 -1.48 -26.24
C ALA A 96 -17.71 -2.01 -26.32
N GLY A 97 -18.67 -1.15 -25.94
CA GLY A 97 -20.10 -1.32 -26.15
C GLY A 97 -20.69 0.06 -26.38
#